data_AF-A0A453QRB8-F1
#
_entry.id   AF-A0A453QRB8-F1
#
_cell.length_a   1.000
_cell.length_b   1.000
_cell.length_c   1.000
_cell.angle_alpha   90.00
_cell.angle_beta   90.00
_cell.angle_gamma   90.00
#
_symmetry.space_group_name_H-M   'P 1'
#
loop_
_entity.id
_entity.type
_entity.pdbx_description
1 polymer ?
#
loop_
_entity_poly.entity_id
_entity_poly.type
_entity_poly.pdbx_seq_one_letter_code
_entity_poly.pdbx_strand_id
1 'polypeptide(L)'
;MFHDRVLTYFYQVWDKIAPAMASQFDAPYSVPPIAPRPLLLNGADDPRCPVLGLQERASKVAEAYAEAGSADKFKVTFNLLPPIQINRRSSSTTLSFDMQYVYFSP
;
A
#
# COMPACT_ATOMS: atom_id res chain seq x y z
N MET A 1 -15.16 21.37 4.11
CA MET A 1 -14.76 22.76 3.78
C MET A 1 -13.30 23.11 4.11
N PHE A 2 -12.74 22.74 5.28
CA PHE A 2 -11.32 22.99 5.59
C PHE A 2 -10.38 21.96 4.94
N HIS A 3 -10.75 20.67 4.93
CA HIS A 3 -10.00 19.59 4.27
C HIS A 3 -9.92 19.77 2.75
N ASP A 4 -11.03 20.17 2.11
CA ASP A 4 -11.10 20.32 0.66
C ASP A 4 -10.15 21.41 0.14
N ARG A 5 -10.01 22.50 0.90
CA ARG A 5 -9.07 23.58 0.55
C ARG A 5 -7.61 23.18 0.70
N VAL A 6 -7.28 22.39 1.73
CA VAL A 6 -5.91 21.90 1.93
C VAL A 6 -5.50 20.95 0.81
N LEU A 7 -6.38 20.02 0.42
CA LEU A 7 -6.12 19.11 -0.69
C LEU A 7 -5.98 19.87 -2.02
N THR A 8 -6.82 20.87 -2.26
CA THR A 8 -6.73 21.69 -3.47
C THR A 8 -5.40 22.44 -3.55
N TYR A 9 -4.94 23.04 -2.45
CA TYR A 9 -3.62 23.69 -2.42
C TYR A 9 -2.47 22.69 -2.61
N PHE A 10 -2.57 21.50 -2.01
CA PHE A 10 -1.58 20.45 -2.18
C PHE A 10 -1.42 20.06 -3.65
N TYR A 11 -2.52 19.80 -4.35
CA TYR A 11 -2.49 19.47 -5.78
C TYR A 11 -1.96 20.64 -6.62
N GLN A 12 -2.36 21.89 -6.34
CA GLN A 12 -1.85 23.06 -7.05
C GLN A 12 -0.34 23.28 -6.90
N VAL A 13 0.22 22.97 -5.73
CA VAL A 13 1.67 23.04 -5.49
C VAL A 13 2.39 21.92 -6.23
N TRP A 14 1.90 20.68 -6.09
CA TRP A 14 2.55 19.54 -6.72
C TRP A 14 2.42 19.52 -8.24
N ASP A 15 1.34 20.03 -8.81
CA ASP A 15 1.21 20.21 -10.26
C ASP A 15 2.28 21.14 -10.83
N LYS A 16 2.80 22.08 -10.02
CA LYS A 16 3.90 22.97 -10.40
C LYS A 16 5.27 22.35 -10.16
N ILE A 17 5.46 21.61 -9.07
CA ILE A 17 6.77 21.05 -8.67
C ILE A 17 7.05 19.74 -9.43
N ALA A 18 6.07 18.85 -9.49
CA ALA A 18 6.19 17.51 -10.08
C ALA A 18 4.87 17.16 -10.79
N PRO A 19 4.69 17.62 -12.04
CA PRO A 19 3.50 17.36 -12.82
C PRO A 19 3.19 15.86 -12.87
N ALA A 20 1.90 15.53 -12.80
CA ALA A 20 1.38 14.16 -12.79
C ALA A 20 1.75 13.30 -11.56
N MET A 21 2.46 13.83 -10.56
CA MET A 21 2.80 13.04 -9.37
C MET A 21 1.55 12.52 -8.64
N ALA A 22 0.56 13.39 -8.45
CA ALA A 22 -0.71 13.04 -7.81
C ALA A 22 -1.60 12.11 -8.65
N SER A 23 -1.46 12.12 -9.98
CA SER A 23 -2.40 11.45 -10.89
C SER A 23 -1.86 10.18 -11.56
N GLN A 24 -0.54 10.01 -11.65
CA GLN A 24 0.09 8.87 -12.33
C GLN A 24 1.07 8.12 -11.42
N PHE A 25 1.71 8.79 -10.47
CA PHE A 25 2.79 8.21 -9.68
C PHE A 25 2.44 7.97 -8.21
N ASP A 26 1.32 8.51 -7.72
CA ASP A 26 0.83 8.19 -6.39
C ASP A 26 0.45 6.70 -6.27
N ALA A 27 0.41 6.20 -5.04
CA ALA A 27 0.23 4.80 -4.72
C ALA A 27 -0.98 4.11 -5.40
N PRO A 28 -2.15 4.75 -5.60
CA PRO A 28 -3.26 4.14 -6.34
C PRO A 28 -2.92 3.74 -7.78
N TYR A 29 -1.90 4.34 -8.38
CA TYR A 29 -1.51 4.13 -9.77
C TYR A 29 -0.18 3.39 -9.90
N SER A 30 0.76 3.62 -8.98
CA SER A 30 2.09 3.02 -9.03
C SER A 30 2.21 1.65 -8.37
N VAL A 31 1.30 1.31 -7.44
CA VAL A 31 1.31 0.01 -6.73
C VAL A 31 0.63 -1.12 -7.51
N PRO A 32 -0.54 -0.92 -8.16
CA PRO A 32 -1.20 -2.00 -8.92
C PRO A 32 -0.31 -2.66 -10.00
N PRO A 33 0.53 -1.92 -10.77
CA PRO A 33 1.45 -2.52 -11.74
C PRO A 33 2.53 -3.46 -11.16
N ILE A 34 2.65 -3.56 -9.83
CA ILE A 34 3.53 -4.54 -9.19
C ILE A 34 2.98 -5.97 -9.36
N ALA A 35 1.68 -6.13 -9.59
CA ALA A 35 1.09 -7.43 -9.92
C ALA A 35 1.81 -8.06 -11.14
N PRO A 36 2.04 -9.39 -11.14
CA PRO A 36 1.64 -10.39 -10.14
C PRO A 36 2.72 -10.67 -9.08
N ARG A 37 3.70 -9.78 -8.88
CA ARG A 37 4.78 -10.03 -7.91
C ARG A 37 4.22 -10.04 -6.47
N PRO A 38 4.64 -10.93 -5.57
CA PRO A 38 4.15 -10.93 -4.20
C PRO A 38 4.35 -9.59 -3.50
N LEU A 39 3.29 -9.07 -2.87
CA LEU A 39 3.28 -7.77 -2.19
C LEU A 39 2.57 -7.86 -0.83
N LEU A 40 3.28 -7.38 0.19
CA LEU A 40 2.78 -7.25 1.56
C LEU A 40 2.68 -5.76 1.91
N LEU A 41 1.45 -5.27 2.11
CA LEU A 41 1.20 -3.92 2.62
C LEU A 41 1.04 -3.97 4.14
N ASN A 42 1.87 -3.23 4.86
CA ASN A 42 1.80 -3.13 6.31
C ASN A 42 1.23 -1.77 6.72
N GLY A 43 0.08 -1.78 7.38
CA GLY A 43 -0.48 -0.66 8.11
C GLY A 43 -0.29 -0.84 9.62
N ALA A 44 -0.29 0.26 10.37
CA ALA A 44 -0.38 0.27 11.82
C ALA A 44 -1.28 1.42 12.25
N ASP A 45 -1.64 1.47 13.52
CA ASP A 45 -2.27 2.66 14.13
C ASP A 45 -1.18 3.73 14.38
N ASP A 46 -0.49 4.11 13.29
CA ASP A 46 0.53 5.14 13.29
C ASP A 46 -0.13 6.45 12.87
N PRO A 47 -0.10 7.51 13.71
CA PRO A 47 -0.69 8.80 13.36
C PRO A 47 -0.07 9.44 12.11
N ARG A 48 1.10 8.97 11.65
CA ARG A 48 1.75 9.37 10.40
C ARG A 48 1.31 8.56 9.18
N CYS A 49 0.67 7.41 9.39
CA CYS A 49 0.18 6.50 8.35
C CYS A 49 -1.32 6.25 8.56
N PRO A 50 -2.19 7.21 8.18
CA PRO A 50 -3.63 7.07 8.40
C PRO A 50 -4.19 5.87 7.65
N VAL A 51 -4.80 4.93 8.39
CA VAL A 51 -5.40 3.69 7.88
C VAL A 51 -6.37 3.95 6.74
N LEU A 52 -7.15 5.04 6.82
CA LEU A 52 -8.10 5.45 5.78
C LEU A 52 -7.43 5.66 4.42
N GLY A 53 -6.22 6.27 4.40
CA GLY A 53 -5.47 6.46 3.17
C GLY A 53 -4.89 5.16 2.61
N LEU A 54 -4.70 4.13 3.44
CA LEU A 54 -4.22 2.82 3.00
C LEU A 54 -5.35 1.95 2.45
N GLN A 55 -6.55 2.07 3.00
CA GLN A 55 -7.70 1.23 2.64
C GLN A 55 -8.16 1.43 1.19
N GLU A 56 -8.28 2.69 0.74
CA GLU A 56 -8.65 3.00 -0.64
C GLU A 56 -7.62 2.46 -1.64
N ARG A 57 -6.33 2.57 -1.30
CA ARG A 57 -5.22 2.06 -2.12
C ARG A 57 -5.23 0.53 -2.18
N ALA A 58 -5.45 -0.12 -1.05
CA ALA A 58 -5.48 -1.57 -0.94
C ALA A 58 -6.58 -2.19 -1.81
N SER A 59 -7.75 -1.55 -1.93
CA SER A 59 -8.83 -2.03 -2.81
C SER A 59 -8.42 -2.04 -4.28
N LYS A 60 -7.84 -0.95 -4.80
CA LYS A 60 -7.36 -0.88 -6.20
C LYS A 60 -6.26 -1.89 -6.49
N VAL A 61 -5.37 -2.12 -5.53
CA VAL A 61 -4.32 -3.13 -5.68
C VAL A 61 -4.91 -4.53 -5.67
N ALA A 62 -5.87 -4.82 -4.78
CA ALA A 62 -6.54 -6.12 -4.74
C ALA A 62 -7.24 -6.44 -6.08
N GLU A 63 -7.91 -5.46 -6.69
CA GLU A 63 -8.53 -5.59 -8.02
C GLU A 63 -7.50 -5.98 -9.08
N ALA A 64 -6.37 -5.28 -9.17
CA ALA A 64 -5.33 -5.59 -10.15
C ALA A 64 -4.71 -6.98 -9.94
N TYR A 65 -4.52 -7.43 -8.69
CA TYR A 65 -4.03 -8.78 -8.41
C TYR A 65 -5.07 -9.86 -8.76
N ALA A 66 -6.36 -9.58 -8.59
CA ALA A 66 -7.44 -10.46 -9.00
C ALA A 66 -7.51 -10.59 -10.54
N GLU A 67 -7.41 -9.47 -11.27
CA GLU A 67 -7.35 -9.45 -12.73
C GLU A 67 -6.12 -10.21 -13.27
N ALA A 68 -4.99 -10.11 -12.58
CA ALA A 68 -3.77 -10.85 -12.91
C ALA A 68 -3.80 -12.34 -12.49
N GLY A 69 -4.89 -12.83 -11.89
CA GLY A 69 -5.02 -14.21 -11.42
C GLY A 69 -4.06 -14.56 -10.28
N SER A 70 -3.67 -13.58 -9.47
CA SER A 70 -2.63 -13.66 -8.44
C SER A 70 -3.09 -13.12 -7.08
N ALA A 71 -4.39 -13.18 -6.80
CA ALA A 71 -4.99 -12.62 -5.59
C ALA A 71 -4.38 -13.15 -4.28
N ASP A 72 -3.87 -14.38 -4.29
CA ASP A 72 -3.11 -15.00 -3.20
C ASP A 72 -1.82 -14.24 -2.87
N LYS A 73 -1.23 -13.55 -3.85
CA LYS A 73 0.05 -12.84 -3.79
C LYS A 73 -0.02 -11.44 -3.21
N PHE A 74 -1.22 -11.01 -2.85
CA PHE A 74 -1.44 -9.73 -2.19
C PHE A 74 -1.93 -9.94 -0.76
N LYS A 75 -1.26 -9.30 0.20
CA LYS A 75 -1.66 -9.35 1.61
C LYS A 75 -1.56 -7.97 2.25
N VAL A 76 -2.57 -7.61 3.04
CA VAL A 76 -2.57 -6.40 3.86
C VAL A 76 -2.62 -6.81 5.33
N THR A 77 -1.73 -6.27 6.15
CA THR A 77 -1.77 -6.47 7.61
C THR A 77 -1.86 -5.14 8.33
N PHE A 78 -2.69 -5.09 9.37
CA PHE A 78 -2.80 -3.94 10.26
C PHE A 78 -2.31 -4.33 11.64
N ASN A 79 -1.17 -3.81 12.06
CA ASN A 79 -0.60 -4.09 13.36
C ASN A 79 -1.08 -3.05 14.38
N LEU A 80 -1.63 -3.53 15.49
CA LEU A 80 -2.07 -2.69 16.63
C LEU A 80 -0.90 -2.21 17.51
N LEU A 81 0.35 -2.36 17.06
CA LEU A 81 1.54 -1.98 17.80
C LEU A 81 1.92 -0.52 17.49
N PRO A 82 2.57 0.20 18.44
CA PRO A 82 2.89 1.64 18.35
C PRO A 82 3.90 1.91 17.20
N PRO A 83 4.26 3.18 16.89
CA PRO A 83 4.57 3.67 15.53
C PRO A 83 5.59 2.80 14.80
N ILE A 84 5.40 2.63 13.49
CA ILE A 84 6.02 1.60 12.63
C ILE A 84 7.43 1.23 13.12
N GLN A 85 7.55 0.11 13.83
CA GLN A 85 8.82 -0.54 14.16
C GLN A 85 8.89 -1.86 13.41
N ILE A 86 9.98 -2.09 12.66
CA ILE A 86 10.30 -3.44 12.17
C ILE A 86 10.69 -4.26 13.40
N ASN A 87 9.79 -5.11 13.86
CA ASN A 87 9.99 -5.92 15.05
C ASN A 87 9.96 -7.41 14.69
N ARG A 88 10.30 -8.26 15.67
CA ARG A 88 10.32 -9.72 15.47
C ARG A 88 8.97 -10.29 15.01
N ARG A 89 7.86 -9.62 15.33
CA ARG A 89 6.51 -10.03 14.93
C ARG A 89 6.23 -9.68 13.46
N SER A 90 6.56 -8.47 13.02
CA SER A 90 6.42 -8.09 11.60
C SER A 90 7.30 -8.96 10.71
N SER A 91 8.54 -9.22 11.14
CA SER A 91 9.44 -10.14 10.43
C SER A 91 8.93 -11.59 10.42
N SER A 92 8.28 -12.09 11.47
CA SER A 92 7.66 -13.42 11.44
C SER A 92 6.51 -13.51 10.42
N THR A 93 5.72 -12.44 10.27
CA THR A 93 4.66 -12.38 9.25
C THR A 93 5.25 -12.32 7.84
N THR A 94 6.32 -11.53 7.64
CA THR A 94 7.07 -11.51 6.37
C THR A 94 7.68 -12.88 6.08
N LEU A 95 8.36 -13.52 7.02
CA LEU A 95 8.93 -14.86 6.86
C LEU A 95 7.87 -15.91 6.53
N SER A 96 6.67 -15.82 7.13
CA SER A 96 5.56 -16.72 6.79
C SER A 96 5.07 -16.51 5.37
N PHE A 97 5.02 -15.26 4.90
CA PHE A 97 4.66 -14.90 3.54
C PHE A 97 5.74 -15.37 2.55
N ASP A 98 7.01 -15.13 2.84
CA ASP A 98 8.15 -15.58 2.06
C ASP A 98 8.21 -17.12 1.98
N MET A 99 8.02 -17.85 3.09
CA MET A 99 7.93 -19.32 3.06
C MET A 99 6.75 -19.78 2.21
N GLN A 100 5.57 -19.19 2.36
CA GLN A 100 4.42 -19.55 1.52
C GLN A 100 4.74 -19.34 0.03
N TYR A 101 5.47 -18.29 -0.34
CA TYR A 101 5.83 -18.05 -1.74
C TYR A 101 6.99 -18.90 -2.26
N VAL A 102 8.00 -19.17 -1.44
CA VAL A 102 9.15 -20.02 -1.80
C VAL A 102 8.71 -21.47 -2.02
N TYR A 103 7.74 -21.98 -1.25
CA TYR A 103 7.22 -23.34 -1.41
C TYR A 103 6.15 -23.50 -2.52
N PHE A 104 5.62 -22.40 -3.05
CA PHE A 104 4.67 -22.39 -4.17
C PHE A 104 5.30 -22.08 -5.53
N SER A 105 6.63 -21.89 -5.58
CA SER A 105 7.37 -21.84 -6.84
C SER A 105 7.79 -23.27 -7.24
N PRO A 106 7.29 -23.83 -8.36
CA PRO A 106 7.85 -25.06 -8.94
C PRO A 106 9.26 -24.84 -9.51
#